data_AF-A0A2V6PK59-F1
#
_entry.id   AF-A0A2V6PK59-F1
#
_cell.length_a   1.000
_cell.length_b   1.000
_cell.length_c   1.000
_cell.angle_alpha   90.00
_cell.angle_beta   90.00
_cell.angle_gamma   90.00
#
_symmetry.space_group_name_H-M   'P 1'
#
loop_
_entity.id
_entity.type
_entity.pdbx_description
1 polymer ?
#
loop_
_entity_poly.entity_id
_entity_poly.type
_entity_poly.pdbx_seq_one_letter_code
_entity_poly.pdbx_strand_id
1 'polypeptide(L)' 'MGITLLVVTGKSGEIVGICQAPPSSGVEAGPYVTIAPASPEYRLHELEVPPEVMEITSPAELARAVARYLRDRSTT' A
#
# COMPACT_ATOMS: atom_id res chain seq x y z
N MET A 1 -2.04 18.10 1.68
CA MET A 1 -2.78 17.15 0.82
C MET A 1 -2.01 15.84 0.90
N GLY A 2 -2.63 14.76 1.37
CA GLY A 2 -1.99 13.44 1.43
C GLY A 2 -1.94 12.76 0.07
N ILE A 3 -1.16 11.70 -0.02
CA ILE A 3 -1.10 10.80 -1.18
C ILE A 3 -1.85 9.52 -0.81
N THR A 4 -2.71 9.05 -1.71
CA THR A 4 -3.41 7.78 -1.50
C THR A 4 -2.53 6.62 -1.95
N LEU A 5 -2.26 5.71 -1.02
CA LEU A 5 -1.64 4.42 -1.27
C LEU A 5 -2.69 3.31 -1.24
N LEU A 6 -2.60 2.42 -2.22
CA LEU A 6 -3.28 1.14 -2.25
C LEU A 6 -2.32 0.10 -1.66
N VAL A 7 -2.67 -0.45 -0.51
CA VAL A 7 -1.86 -1.42 0.21
C VAL A 7 -2.57 -2.76 0.19
N VAL A 8 -1.91 -3.79 -0.30
CA VAL A 8 -2.43 -5.15 -0.27
C VAL A 8 -1.77 -5.91 0.87
N THR A 9 -2.60 -6.49 1.74
CA THR A 9 -2.16 -7.33 2.85
C THR A 9 -2.67 -8.76 2.68
N GLY A 10 -1.90 -9.73 3.17
CA GLY A 10 -2.35 -11.12 3.31
C GLY A 10 -3.17 -11.33 4.58
N LYS A 11 -3.72 -12.54 4.77
CA LYS A 11 -4.52 -12.91 5.96
C LYS A 11 -3.76 -12.75 7.27
N SER A 12 -2.43 -12.86 7.29
CA SER A 12 -1.65 -12.68 8.51
C SER A 12 -1.30 -11.21 8.81
N GLY A 13 -1.75 -10.29 7.94
CA GLY A 13 -1.48 -8.85 8.05
C GLY A 13 -0.14 -8.43 7.45
N GLU A 14 0.57 -9.34 6.78
CA GLU A 14 1.78 -9.07 6.04
C GLU A 14 1.48 -8.22 4.81
N ILE A 15 2.29 -7.20 4.53
CA ILE A 15 2.14 -6.36 3.34
C ILE A 15 2.76 -7.09 2.15
N VAL A 16 1.94 -7.39 1.15
CA VAL A 16 2.36 -8.09 -0.08
C VAL A 16 2.48 -7.15 -1.28
N GLY A 17 1.91 -5.94 -1.20
CA GLY A 17 2.03 -4.93 -2.25
C GLY A 17 1.65 -3.52 -1.78
N ILE A 18 2.28 -2.52 -2.38
CA ILE A 18 2.01 -1.09 -2.16
C ILE A 18 2.00 -0.41 -3.53
N CYS A 19 0.94 0.33 -3.85
CA CYS A 19 0.80 1.09 -5.09
C CYS A 19 0.29 2.50 -4.79
N GLN A 20 0.55 3.48 -5.65
CA GLN A 20 0.02 4.84 -5.54
C GLN A 20 -1.28 4.98 -6.34
N ALA A 21 -2.26 5.72 -5.79
CA ALA A 21 -3.51 6.08 -6.47
C ALA A 21 -3.62 7.60 -6.70
N PRO A 22 -4.11 8.05 -7.87
CA PRO A 22 -4.33 7.25 -9.08
C PRO A 22 -2.99 6.74 -9.63
N PRO A 23 -2.97 5.60 -10.34
CA PRO A 23 -1.74 5.09 -10.92
C PRO A 23 -1.15 6.16 -11.84
N SER A 24 0.06 6.61 -11.50
CA SER A 24 0.79 7.65 -12.22
C SER A 24 1.05 7.19 -13.66
N SER A 25 0.14 7.57 -14.57
CA SER A 25 0.28 7.59 -16.03
C SER A 25 1.03 6.43 -16.70
N GLY A 26 0.28 5.46 -17.28
CA GLY A 26 0.63 4.78 -18.54
C GLY A 26 1.93 3.99 -18.67
N VAL A 27 2.79 3.98 -17.66
CA VAL A 27 3.96 3.11 -17.58
C VAL A 27 3.46 1.78 -17.06
N GLU A 28 3.76 0.69 -17.78
CA GLU A 28 3.69 -0.67 -17.27
C GLU A 28 4.43 -0.73 -15.95
N ALA A 29 3.68 -0.49 -14.90
CA ALA A 29 4.28 -0.22 -13.65
C ALA A 29 4.80 -1.58 -13.13
N GLY A 30 5.96 -1.55 -12.46
CA GLY A 30 6.70 -2.76 -12.06
C GLY A 30 5.82 -3.76 -11.31
N PRO A 31 6.20 -5.05 -11.27
CA PRO A 31 5.29 -6.20 -11.20
C PRO A 31 4.05 -5.90 -10.34
N TYR A 32 3.00 -5.42 -10.99
CA TYR A 32 1.68 -5.37 -10.37
C TYR A 32 1.35 -6.84 -10.22
N VAL A 33 1.40 -7.32 -8.99
CA VAL A 33 0.60 -8.49 -8.67
C VAL A 33 -0.81 -7.96 -8.84
N THR A 34 -1.38 -8.16 -10.02
CA THR A 34 -2.81 -8.07 -10.27
C THR A 34 -3.42 -9.18 -9.43
N ILE A 35 -3.47 -8.97 -8.11
CA ILE A 35 -4.16 -9.83 -7.19
C ILE A 35 -5.60 -9.57 -7.55
N ALA A 36 -6.17 -10.49 -8.35
CA ALA A 36 -7.59 -10.51 -8.55
C ALA A 36 -8.22 -10.32 -7.16
N PRO A 37 -9.08 -9.32 -6.94
CA PRO A 37 -9.75 -9.13 -5.65
C PRO A 37 -10.64 -10.33 -5.25
N ALA A 38 -10.61 -11.41 -6.04
CA ALA A 38 -11.34 -12.65 -5.88
C ALA A 38 -10.68 -13.68 -4.94
N SER A 39 -9.41 -13.51 -4.52
CA SER A 39 -8.86 -14.42 -3.51
C SER A 39 -9.21 -13.91 -2.10
N PRO A 40 -9.93 -14.70 -1.28
CA PRO A 40 -10.26 -14.33 0.10
C PRO A 40 -9.03 -14.21 1.01
N GLU A 41 -7.83 -14.47 0.48
CA GLU A 41 -6.56 -14.44 1.19
C GLU A 41 -5.91 -13.06 1.25
N TYR A 42 -6.36 -12.13 0.40
CA TYR A 42 -5.80 -10.79 0.33
C TYR A 42 -6.83 -9.72 0.63
N ARG A 43 -6.40 -8.64 1.28
CA ARG A 43 -7.21 -7.46 1.60
C ARG A 43 -6.58 -6.21 1.00
N LEU A 44 -7.38 -5.42 0.31
CA LEU A 44 -6.98 -4.11 -0.21
C LEU A 44 -7.33 -3.03 0.80
N HIS A 45 -6.37 -2.17 1.11
CA HIS A 45 -6.52 -1.02 1.99
C HIS A 45 -6.18 0.26 1.23
N GLU A 46 -7.06 1.24 1.28
CA GLU A 46 -6.76 2.59 0.80
C GLU A 46 -6.28 3.45 1.97
N LEU A 47 -5.06 3.95 1.85
CA LEU A 47 -4.38 4.66 2.92
C LEU A 47 -3.91 6.02 2.44
N GLU A 48 -4.46 7.09 3.02
CA GLU A 48 -3.92 8.42 2.81
C GLU A 48 -2.70 8.60 3.71
N VAL A 49 -1.53 8.83 3.12
CA VAL A 49 -0.27 9.06 3.82
C VAL A 49 0.27 10.46 3.52
N PRO A 50 1.10 11.01 4.41
CA PRO A 50 1.86 12.22 4.11
C PRO A 50 2.83 11.99 2.93
N PRO A 51 3.08 13.01 2.09
CA PRO A 51 3.94 12.89 0.91
C PRO A 51 5.38 12.47 1.23
N GLU A 52 5.86 12.76 2.44
CA GLU A 52 7.18 12.37 2.95
C GLU A 52 7.38 10.85 2.97
N VAL A 53 6.28 10.07 3.06
CA VAL A 53 6.33 8.61 2.98
C VAL A 53 6.78 8.13 1.60
N MET A 54 6.50 8.89 0.54
CA MET A 54 6.93 8.57 -0.82
C MET A 54 8.41 8.88 -1.08
N GLU A 55 9.06 9.64 -0.20
CA GLU A 55 10.51 9.88 -0.28
C GLU A 55 11.33 8.68 0.20
N ILE A 56 10.66 7.68 0.81
CA ILE A 56 11.30 6.44 1.27
C ILE A 56 11.59 5.53 0.08
N THR A 57 12.87 5.42 -0.27
CA THR A 57 13.34 4.60 -1.40
C THR A 57 13.55 3.13 -1.03
N SER A 58 13.70 2.81 0.27
CA SER A 58 13.88 1.45 0.75
C SER A 58 12.54 0.72 0.89
N PRO A 59 12.30 -0.39 0.15
CA PRO A 59 11.04 -1.13 0.24
C PRO A 59 10.69 -1.58 1.66
N ALA A 60 11.70 -1.99 2.44
CA ALA A 60 11.51 -2.44 3.82
C ALA A 60 11.18 -1.30 4.80
N GLU A 61 11.64 -0.08 4.52
CA GLU A 61 11.29 1.10 5.31
C GLU A 61 9.91 1.62 4.93
N LEU A 62 9.59 1.61 3.62
CA LEU A 62 8.27 2.00 3.12
C LEU A 62 7.18 1.09 3.69
N ALA A 63 7.39 -0.23 3.65
CA ALA A 63 6.46 -1.19 4.27
C ALA A 63 6.28 -0.94 5.78
N ARG A 64 7.35 -0.59 6.50
CA ARG A 64 7.27 -0.27 7.93
C ARG A 64 6.52 1.03 8.20
N ALA A 65 6.73 2.07 7.39
CA ALA A 65 6.00 3.32 7.50
C ALA A 65 4.51 3.08 7.25
N VAL A 66 4.16 2.43 6.14
CA VAL A 66 2.77 2.08 5.78
C VAL A 66 2.10 1.21 6.84
N ALA A 67 2.79 0.22 7.41
CA ALA A 67 2.26 -0.62 8.48
C ALA A 67 1.89 0.17 9.75
N ARG A 68 2.62 1.25 10.07
CA ARG A 68 2.27 2.13 11.20
C ARG A 68 0.95 2.85 10.95
N TYR A 69 0.80 3.44 9.78
CA TYR A 69 -0.44 4.14 9.41
C TYR A 69 -1.67 3.21 9.34
N LEU A 70 -1.50 1.96 8.90
CA LEU A 70 -2.58 0.95 8.95
C LEU A 70 -3.00 0.63 10.40
N ARG A 71 -2.04 0.57 11.33
CA ARG A 71 -2.31 0.30 12.75
C ARG A 71 -3.05 1.46 13.41
N ASP A 72 -2.62 2.69 13.19
CA ASP A 72 -3.19 3.88 13.83
C ASP A 72 -4.66 4.12 13.40
N ARG A 73 -5.01 3.75 12.16
CA ARG A 73 -6.41 3.77 11.68
C ARG A 73 -7.29 2.65 12.25
N SER A 74 -6.71 1.55 12.72
CA SER A 74 -7.46 0.45 13.31
C SER A 74 -7.84 0.70 14.78
N THR A 75 -7.31 1.77 15.39
CA THR A 75 -7.52 2.15 16.78
C THR A 75 -8.45 3.34 16.99
N THR A 76 -9.12 3.81 15.93
CA THR A 76 -10.15 4.86 15.98
C THR A 76 -11.47 4.29 15.49
#